data_AF-W0RE72-F1
#
_entry.id   AF-W0RE72-F1
#
_cell.length_a   1.000
_cell.length_b   1.000
_cell.length_c   1.000
_cell.angle_alpha   90.00
_cell.angle_beta   90.00
_cell.angle_gamma   90.00
#
_symmetry.space_group_name_H-M   'P 1'
#
loop_
_entity.id
_entity.type
_entity.pdbx_description
1 polymer ?
#
loop_
_entity_poly.entity_id
_entity_poly.type
_entity_poly.pdbx_seq_one_letter_code
_entity_poly.pdbx_strand_id
1 'polypeptide(L)'
;MDLVSTADSVTIRHDDLATLAQVALLRLPLRAAESERAARYRTLVAAATELARVLNSHIHCTLVNCQGSHGVGDLSAEADELFVALERYGTLVRQVAAEYRRFGQPTVPVDLIAPATGTPSLLQVG
;
A
#
# COMPACT_ATOMS: atom_id res chain seq x y z
N MET A 1 30.33 -14.29 13.72
CA MET A 1 29.11 -14.61 14.47
C MET A 1 27.97 -14.17 13.58
N ASP A 2 27.47 -15.11 12.78
CA ASP A 2 26.42 -14.86 11.80
C ASP A 2 25.09 -14.67 12.53
N LEU A 3 24.44 -13.52 12.26
CA LEU A 3 23.02 -13.35 12.50
C LEU A 3 22.39 -12.87 11.19
N VAL A 4 22.13 -13.85 10.33
CA VAL A 4 21.10 -13.74 9.30
C VAL A 4 19.77 -13.60 10.03
N SER A 5 19.20 -12.40 9.99
CA SER A 5 17.76 -12.23 9.91
C SER A 5 17.51 -11.17 8.85
N THR A 6 17.25 -11.63 7.62
CA THR A 6 16.61 -10.82 6.59
C THR A 6 15.20 -10.51 7.08
N ALA A 7 15.07 -9.59 8.03
CA ALA A 7 13.80 -8.92 8.28
C ALA A 7 13.50 -8.17 6.98
N ASP A 8 12.48 -8.63 6.26
CA ASP A 8 12.05 -8.06 5.00
C ASP A 8 11.58 -6.62 5.29
N SER A 9 12.52 -5.66 5.19
CA SER A 9 12.29 -4.29 5.65
C SER A 9 11.14 -3.69 4.86
N VAL A 10 10.04 -3.42 5.55
CA VAL A 10 8.81 -2.91 4.93
C VAL A 10 9.09 -1.52 4.34
N THR A 11 9.19 -1.45 3.02
CA THR A 11 9.41 -0.19 2.28
C THR A 11 8.15 0.19 1.53
N ILE A 12 7.63 1.39 1.78
CA ILE A 12 6.52 1.97 1.02
C ILE A 12 7.08 2.63 -0.24
N ARG A 13 6.67 2.17 -1.42
CA ARG A 13 7.06 2.78 -2.69
C ARG A 13 6.10 3.89 -3.06
N HIS A 14 6.58 4.86 -3.85
CA HIS A 14 5.71 5.87 -4.44
C HIS A 14 4.55 5.25 -5.23
N ASP A 15 4.80 4.17 -5.97
CA ASP A 15 3.78 3.42 -6.72
C ASP A 15 2.69 2.82 -5.83
N ASP A 16 3.01 2.46 -4.58
CA ASP A 16 2.01 1.96 -3.62
C ASP A 16 1.05 3.08 -3.24
N LEU A 17 1.58 4.27 -2.94
CA LEU A 17 0.76 5.45 -2.61
C LEU A 17 -0.07 5.91 -3.81
N ALA A 18 0.51 5.90 -5.02
CA ALA A 18 -0.22 6.22 -6.25
C ALA A 18 -1.37 5.22 -6.51
N THR A 19 -1.13 3.93 -6.28
CA THR A 19 -2.18 2.89 -6.37
C THR A 19 -3.31 3.18 -5.40
N LEU A 20 -3.00 3.48 -4.12
CA LEU A 20 -4.03 3.83 -3.15
C LEU A 20 -4.84 5.06 -3.61
N ALA A 21 -4.18 6.13 -4.04
CA ALA A 21 -4.87 7.31 -4.55
C ALA A 21 -5.86 6.98 -5.68
N GLN A 22 -5.45 6.15 -6.65
CA GLN A 22 -6.33 5.70 -7.72
C GLN A 22 -7.51 4.88 -7.20
N VAL A 23 -7.24 3.92 -6.31
CA VAL A 23 -8.25 3.04 -5.71
C VAL A 23 -9.29 3.82 -4.92
N ALA A 24 -8.89 4.89 -4.21
CA ALA A 24 -9.81 5.74 -3.47
C ALA A 24 -10.84 6.42 -4.39
N LEU A 25 -10.45 6.73 -5.63
CA LEU A 25 -11.31 7.37 -6.63
C LEU A 25 -12.20 6.38 -7.41
N LEU A 26 -11.93 5.08 -7.31
CA LEU A 26 -12.74 4.07 -8.00
C LEU A 26 -14.19 4.04 -7.50
N ARG A 27 -15.11 3.84 -8.42
CA ARG A 27 -16.50 3.43 -8.16
C ARG A 27 -16.63 1.96 -8.51
N LEU A 28 -17.05 1.14 -7.56
CA LEU A 28 -17.21 -0.30 -7.79
C LEU A 28 -18.69 -0.60 -7.99
N PRO A 29 -19.06 -1.40 -9.00
CA PRO A 29 -20.47 -1.67 -9.31
C PRO A 29 -21.17 -2.51 -8.24
N LEU A 30 -20.42 -3.25 -7.42
CA LEU A 30 -20.95 -4.11 -6.37
C LEU A 30 -20.80 -3.44 -4.99
N ARG A 31 -21.93 -3.29 -4.29
CA ARG A 31 -21.99 -2.70 -2.93
C ARG A 31 -21.09 -3.42 -1.92
N ALA A 32 -20.96 -4.75 -2.04
CA ALA A 32 -20.07 -5.54 -1.20
C ALA A 32 -18.60 -5.12 -1.38
N ALA A 33 -18.16 -4.97 -2.63
CA ALA A 33 -16.80 -4.56 -2.96
C ALA A 33 -16.51 -3.11 -2.52
N GLU A 34 -17.49 -2.20 -2.64
CA GLU A 34 -17.36 -0.84 -2.10
C GLU A 34 -17.22 -0.82 -0.57
N SER A 35 -18.03 -1.63 0.12
CA SER A 35 -17.99 -1.74 1.59
C SER A 35 -16.66 -2.30 2.07
N GLU A 36 -16.14 -3.33 1.41
CA GLU A 36 -14.84 -3.93 1.72
C GLU A 36 -13.69 -2.94 1.49
N ARG A 37 -13.69 -2.24 0.35
CA ARG A 37 -12.73 -1.16 0.07
C ARG A 37 -12.77 -0.11 1.19
N ALA A 38 -13.95 0.37 1.56
CA ALA A 38 -14.10 1.37 2.61
C ALA A 38 -13.60 0.85 3.97
N ALA A 39 -13.83 -0.43 4.31
CA ALA A 39 -13.31 -1.04 5.54
C ALA A 39 -11.77 -1.02 5.56
N ARG A 40 -11.12 -1.38 4.46
CA ARG A 40 -9.65 -1.35 4.35
C ARG A 40 -9.08 0.06 4.51
N TYR A 41 -9.73 1.06 3.92
CA TYR A 41 -9.32 2.46 4.13
C TYR A 41 -9.48 2.91 5.58
N ARG A 42 -10.53 2.47 6.28
CA ARG A 42 -10.65 2.74 7.73
C ARG A 42 -9.51 2.11 8.52
N THR A 43 -9.10 0.89 8.19
CA THR A 43 -7.94 0.23 8.81
C THR A 43 -6.63 1.00 8.54
N LEU A 44 -6.42 1.47 7.30
CA LEU A 44 -5.27 2.31 6.96
C LEU A 44 -5.27 3.64 7.73
N VAL A 45 -6.42 4.31 7.83
CA VAL A 45 -6.56 5.54 8.61
C VAL A 45 -6.27 5.30 10.09
N ALA A 46 -6.79 4.22 10.68
CA ALA A 46 -6.51 3.88 12.07
C ALA A 46 -5.00 3.65 12.32
N ALA A 47 -4.32 2.94 11.42
CA ALA A 47 -2.88 2.74 11.49
C ALA A 47 -2.09 4.03 11.30
N ALA A 48 -2.52 4.93 10.40
CA ALA A 48 -1.89 6.23 10.19
C ALA A 48 -2.04 7.16 11.41
N THR A 49 -3.22 7.17 12.04
CA THR A 49 -3.47 7.92 13.28
C THR A 49 -2.57 7.43 14.40
N GLU A 50 -2.43 6.12 14.54
CA GLU A 50 -1.55 5.53 15.56
C GLU A 50 -0.07 5.86 15.30
N LEU A 51 0.39 5.73 14.05
CA LEU A 51 1.73 6.15 13.67
C LEU A 51 1.99 7.64 13.99
N ALA A 52 1.04 8.51 13.68
CA ALA A 52 1.16 9.94 14.00
C ALA A 52 1.25 10.20 15.52
N ARG A 53 0.46 9.48 16.31
CA ARG A 53 0.50 9.55 17.78
C ARG A 53 1.88 9.15 18.31
N VAL A 54 2.39 7.99 17.91
CA VAL A 54 3.66 7.45 18.39
C VAL A 54 4.84 8.30 17.91
N LEU A 55 4.83 8.74 16.65
CA LEU A 55 5.86 9.65 16.14
C LEU A 55 5.93 10.95 16.95
N ASN A 56 4.78 11.53 17.28
CA ASN A 56 4.73 12.74 18.09
C ASN A 56 5.24 12.49 19.52
N SER A 57 4.91 11.34 20.12
CA SER A 57 5.44 10.92 21.42
C SER A 57 6.96 10.80 21.40
N HIS A 58 7.50 10.09 20.41
CA HIS A 58 8.94 9.90 20.23
C HIS A 58 9.69 11.24 20.04
N ILE A 59 9.17 12.13 19.19
CA ILE A 59 9.77 13.47 18.97
C ILE A 59 9.75 14.28 20.27
N HIS A 60 8.63 14.27 21.01
CA HIS A 60 8.53 14.99 22.27
C HIS A 60 9.53 14.45 23.31
N CYS A 61 9.59 13.13 23.49
CA CYS A 61 10.54 12.47 24.38
C CYS A 61 11.99 12.79 23.99
N THR A 62 12.30 12.77 22.70
CA THR A 62 13.63 13.15 22.17
C THR A 62 13.97 14.59 22.54
N LEU A 63 13.05 15.54 22.32
CA LEU A 63 13.29 16.96 22.62
C LEU A 63 13.51 17.21 24.12
N VAL A 64 12.71 16.57 24.98
CA VAL A 64 12.87 16.67 26.45
C VAL A 64 14.25 16.17 26.88
N ASN A 65 14.69 15.04 26.33
CA ASN A 65 16.03 14.49 26.60
C ASN A 65 17.14 15.41 26.08
N CYS A 66 17.01 15.99 24.89
CA CYS A 66 17.99 16.93 24.33
C CYS A 66 18.12 18.22 25.15
N GLN A 67 17.05 18.68 25.80
CA GLN A 67 17.04 19.91 26.60
C GLN A 67 17.63 19.71 28.01
N GLY A 68 18.14 18.52 28.34
CA GLY A 68 18.75 18.23 29.63
C GLY A 68 17.76 18.14 30.79
N SER A 69 16.45 18.21 30.50
CA SER A 69 15.43 17.83 31.48
C SER A 69 15.63 16.36 31.82
N HIS A 70 15.62 16.03 33.11
CA HIS A 70 15.71 14.65 33.61
C HIS A 70 14.39 13.91 33.37
N GLY A 71 13.84 14.04 32.16
CA GLY A 71 12.60 13.41 31.75
C GLY A 71 12.73 11.90 31.89
N VAL A 72 11.75 11.30 32.55
CA VAL A 72 11.67 9.86 32.83
C VAL A 72 11.31 9.04 31.58
N GLY A 73 11.36 9.65 30.40
CA GLY A 73 10.95 9.03 29.14
C GLY A 73 12.01 8.05 28.66
N ASP A 74 11.62 6.79 28.51
CA ASP A 74 12.48 5.76 27.93
C ASP A 74 12.50 5.91 26.40
N LEU A 75 13.53 6.61 25.90
CA LEU A 75 13.69 6.85 24.47
C LEU A 75 13.87 5.55 23.67
N SER A 76 14.39 4.49 24.29
CA SER A 76 14.53 3.18 23.63
C SER A 76 13.15 2.56 23.42
N ALA A 77 12.31 2.55 24.46
CA ALA A 77 10.95 2.04 24.37
C ALA A 77 10.11 2.83 23.35
N GLU A 78 10.24 4.16 23.32
CA GLU A 78 9.57 5.01 22.33
C GLU A 78 10.03 4.72 20.89
N ALA A 79 11.32 4.40 20.70
CA ALA A 79 11.86 4.03 19.39
C ALA A 79 11.32 2.67 18.91
N ASP A 80 11.20 1.69 19.81
CA ASP A 80 10.62 0.38 19.50
C ASP A 80 9.13 0.50 19.14
N GLU A 81 8.36 1.29 19.89
CA GLU A 81 6.95 1.55 19.59
C GLU A 81 6.79 2.23 18.22
N LEU A 82 7.66 3.21 17.91
CA LEU A 82 7.67 3.89 16.62
C LEU A 82 7.99 2.92 15.48
N PHE A 83 8.97 2.04 15.67
CA PHE A 83 9.32 1.02 14.68
C PHE A 83 8.13 0.10 14.38
N VAL A 84 7.45 -0.41 15.41
CA VAL A 84 6.26 -1.27 15.25
C VAL A 84 5.13 -0.53 14.52
N ALA A 85 4.90 0.74 14.84
CA ALA A 85 3.88 1.55 14.18
C ALA A 85 4.20 1.78 12.69
N LEU A 86 5.48 2.06 12.36
CA LEU A 86 5.96 2.22 10.98
C LEU A 86 5.80 0.92 10.19
N GLU A 87 6.22 -0.21 10.75
CA GLU A 87 6.13 -1.53 10.12
C GLU A 87 4.67 -1.91 9.86
N ARG A 88 3.80 -1.71 10.85
CA ARG A 88 2.36 -1.98 10.71
C ARG A 88 1.72 -1.14 9.61
N TYR A 89 1.96 0.17 9.61
CA TYR A 89 1.42 1.07 8.60
C TYR A 89 1.93 0.71 7.21
N GLY A 90 3.24 0.51 7.05
CA GLY A 90 3.83 0.15 5.76
C GLY A 90 3.36 -1.20 5.24
N THR A 91 3.15 -2.18 6.12
CA THR A 91 2.63 -3.50 5.75
C THR A 91 1.23 -3.38 5.19
N LEU A 92 0.35 -2.62 5.86
CA LEU A 92 -1.01 -2.39 5.39
C LEU A 92 -1.03 -1.67 4.03
N VAL A 93 -0.20 -0.64 3.86
CA VAL A 93 -0.08 0.09 2.58
C VAL A 93 0.32 -0.87 1.45
N ARG A 94 1.36 -1.68 1.66
CA ARG A 94 1.82 -2.66 0.66
C ARG A 94 0.77 -3.72 0.36
N GLN A 95 0.09 -4.25 1.39
CA GLN A 95 -0.95 -5.28 1.23
C GLN A 95 -2.11 -4.74 0.39
N VAL A 96 -2.64 -3.58 0.75
CA VAL A 96 -3.77 -2.98 0.02
C VAL A 96 -3.35 -2.60 -1.40
N ALA A 97 -2.18 -1.98 -1.59
CA ALA A 97 -1.70 -1.64 -2.92
C ALA A 97 -1.46 -2.88 -3.80
N ALA A 98 -0.82 -3.93 -3.27
CA ALA A 98 -0.58 -5.17 -4.00
C ALA A 98 -1.88 -5.85 -4.41
N GLU A 99 -2.89 -5.84 -3.55
CA GLU A 99 -4.19 -6.38 -3.85
C GLU A 99 -4.86 -5.65 -5.03
N TYR A 100 -4.92 -4.32 -4.99
CA TYR A 100 -5.55 -3.56 -6.06
C TYR A 100 -4.76 -3.54 -7.37
N ARG A 101 -3.43 -3.69 -7.32
CA ARG A 101 -2.61 -3.92 -8.52
C ARG A 101 -3.02 -5.20 -9.26
N ARG A 102 -3.42 -6.26 -8.55
CA ARG A 102 -3.92 -7.50 -9.19
C ARG A 102 -5.21 -7.27 -9.96
N PHE A 103 -6.06 -6.34 -9.52
CA PHE A 103 -7.31 -6.01 -10.21
C PHE A 103 -7.12 -5.02 -11.38
N GLY A 104 -6.04 -4.24 -11.38
CA GLY A 104 -5.72 -3.26 -12.43
C GLY A 104 -4.93 -3.82 -13.62
N GLN A 105 -4.42 -5.06 -13.55
CA GLN A 105 -3.77 -5.70 -14.68
C GLN A 105 -4.81 -6.32 -15.61
N PRO A 106 -4.90 -5.88 -16.89
CA PRO A 106 -5.76 -6.55 -17.86
C PRO A 106 -5.19 -7.93 -18.13
N THR A 107 -5.79 -8.98 -17.58
CA THR A 107 -5.59 -10.35 -18.06
C THR A 107 -6.36 -10.52 -19.37
N VAL A 108 -5.88 -9.89 -20.43
CA VAL A 108 -6.29 -10.21 -21.80
C VAL A 108 -5.07 -10.81 -22.48
N PRO A 109 -5.10 -12.09 -22.89
CA PRO A 109 -4.10 -12.61 -23.81
C PRO A 109 -4.17 -11.76 -25.08
N VAL A 110 -3.10 -11.02 -25.37
CA VAL A 110 -2.99 -10.15 -26.56
C VAL A 110 -3.05 -10.97 -27.87
N ASP A 111 -2.95 -12.30 -27.81
CA ASP A 111 -2.95 -13.19 -28.97
C ASP A 111 -4.34 -13.52 -29.55
N LEU A 112 -5.44 -12.96 -29.05
CA LEU A 112 -6.79 -13.21 -29.58
C LEU A 112 -7.39 -12.06 -30.40
N ILE A 113 -6.63 -10.98 -30.65
CA ILE A 113 -7.08 -9.86 -31.50
C ILE A 113 -6.26 -9.85 -32.80
N ALA A 114 -6.30 -10.95 -33.55
CA ALA A 114 -5.96 -10.93 -34.97
C ALA A 114 -7.28 -10.84 -35.76
N PRO A 115 -7.54 -9.75 -36.51
CA PRO A 115 -8.69 -9.69 -37.39
C PRO A 115 -8.49 -10.67 -38.56
N ALA A 116 -9.41 -11.64 -38.69
CA ALA A 116 -9.56 -12.42 -39.91
C ALA A 116 -9.82 -11.46 -41.08
N THR A 117 -8.77 -11.13 -41.83
CA THR A 117 -8.85 -10.28 -43.02
C THR A 117 -8.18 -10.97 -44.19
N GLY A 118 -9.04 -11.36 -45.15
CA GLY A 118 -8.69 -11.72 -46.52
C GLY A 118 -9.38 -13.02 -46.95
N THR A 119 -10.27 -13.11 -47.95
CA THR A 119 -10.85 -12.15 -48.92
C THR A 119 -12.03 -12.92 -49.58
N PRO A 120 -13.23 -12.36 -49.81
CA PRO A 120 -14.19 -12.99 -50.72
C PRO A 120 -13.76 -12.71 -52.16
N SER A 121 -13.28 -13.73 -52.88
CA SER A 121 -13.02 -13.62 -54.32
C SER A 121 -14.36 -13.66 -55.07
N LEU A 122 -14.70 -12.53 -55.68
CA LEU A 122 -15.84 -12.36 -56.58
C LEU A 122 -15.64 -13.12 -57.89
N LEU A 123 -16.73 -13.72 -58.35
CA LEU A 123 -17.13 -13.99 -59.73
C LEU A 123 -16.19 -13.46 -60.84
N GLN A 124 -15.73 -14.37 -61.69
CA GLN A 124 -15.50 -14.05 -63.10
C GLN A 124 -16.36 -14.97 -63.97
N VAL A 125 -17.25 -14.33 -64.71
CA VAL A 125 -17.99 -14.85 -65.86
C VAL A 125 -17.01 -14.93 -67.04
N GLY A 126 -17.00 -16.07 -67.74
CA GLY A 126 -16.25 -16.34 -68.96
C GLY A 126 -16.48 -17.77 -69.42
#